data_AF-A0ABD3RDS7-F1
#
_entry.id   AF-A0ABD3RDS7-F1
#
_cell.length_a   1.000
_cell.length_b   1.000
_cell.length_c   1.000
_cell.angle_alpha   90.00
_cell.angle_beta   90.00
_cell.angle_gamma   90.00
#
_symmetry.space_group_name_H-M   'P 1'
#
loop_
_entity.id
_entity.type
_entity.pdbx_description
1 polymer ?
#
loop_
_entity_poly.entity_id
_entity_poly.type
_entity_poly.pdbx_seq_one_letter_code
_entity_poly.pdbx_strand_id
1 'polypeptide(L)'
;MYRRMDHYLTTTDVPGIPLMFVVFVPSWSESADYKMIETSLHVTRHVLLSQRDDVHYYAEGTQHRRRSSNRDGGGHRIASFDTSVFFLQNEAARERWPLRDDDGIILKAAFSMNSIEGEGFRECGKDDLRRKKIARDRKVETMSAVSRRWNEISNPVSLSAKRGRRKAKGARTESESFRGSIKTKKLMIGGQDELNILVSMGILDGELPKRI
;
A
#
# COMPACT_ATOMS: atom_id res chain seq x y z
N MET A 1 -1.39 19.33 -24.00
CA MET A 1 -0.57 18.11 -24.20
C MET A 1 -0.74 17.53 -25.60
N TYR A 2 -1.97 17.26 -26.04
CA TYR A 2 -2.30 16.67 -27.33
C TYR A 2 -1.70 17.41 -28.56
N ARG A 3 -1.77 18.75 -28.62
CA ARG A 3 -1.24 19.55 -29.75
C ARG A 3 0.19 19.20 -30.17
N ARG A 4 1.05 18.87 -29.20
CA ARG A 4 2.44 18.50 -29.48
C ARG A 4 2.56 17.08 -30.06
N MET A 5 1.74 16.15 -29.57
CA MET A 5 1.67 14.79 -30.12
C MET A 5 1.16 14.81 -31.56
N ASP A 6 0.10 15.57 -31.81
CA ASP A 6 -0.49 15.77 -33.13
C ASP A 6 0.53 16.33 -34.14
N HIS A 7 1.27 17.38 -33.75
CA HIS A 7 2.36 17.91 -34.55
C HIS A 7 3.43 16.88 -34.89
N TYR A 8 3.82 16.03 -33.93
CA TYR A 8 4.80 14.97 -34.20
C TYR A 8 4.26 13.92 -35.15
N LEU A 9 3.02 13.45 -34.95
CA LEU A 9 2.40 12.45 -35.82
C LEU A 9 2.32 12.92 -37.28
N THR A 10 1.96 14.19 -37.51
CA THR A 10 1.93 14.77 -38.86
C THR A 10 3.33 14.96 -39.43
N THR A 11 4.29 15.43 -38.63
CA THR A 11 5.63 15.74 -39.14
C THR A 11 6.44 14.48 -39.45
N THR A 12 6.24 13.38 -38.71
CA THR A 12 6.92 12.11 -38.95
C THR A 12 6.28 11.26 -40.05
N ASP A 13 5.12 11.67 -40.57
CA ASP A 13 4.43 10.98 -41.66
C ASP A 13 5.18 11.12 -43.00
N VAL A 14 5.67 12.32 -43.32
CA VAL A 14 6.38 12.62 -44.58
C VAL A 14 7.75 11.92 -44.72
N PRO A 15 8.53 11.65 -43.64
CA PRO A 15 9.66 10.74 -43.72
C PRO A 15 9.28 9.25 -43.57
N GLY A 16 8.00 8.91 -43.44
CA GLY A 16 7.51 7.53 -43.26
C GLY A 16 8.00 6.88 -41.96
N ILE A 17 8.32 7.69 -40.94
CA ILE A 17 8.82 7.18 -39.67
C ILE A 17 7.61 6.73 -38.83
N PRO A 18 7.51 5.45 -38.45
CA PRO A 18 6.37 4.95 -37.69
C PRO A 18 6.39 5.53 -36.27
N LEU A 19 5.35 6.27 -35.91
CA LEU A 19 5.15 6.87 -34.60
C LEU A 19 3.75 6.56 -34.06
N MET A 20 3.71 6.08 -32.82
CA MET A 20 2.48 5.83 -32.08
C MET A 20 2.56 6.42 -30.68
N PHE A 21 1.49 7.08 -30.24
CA PHE A 21 1.28 7.41 -28.83
C PHE A 21 0.13 6.57 -28.28
N VAL A 22 0.33 5.97 -27.11
CA VAL A 22 -0.74 5.34 -26.32
C VAL A 22 -1.00 6.24 -25.13
N VAL A 23 -2.17 6.85 -25.08
CA VAL A 23 -2.51 7.93 -24.15
C VAL A 23 -3.57 7.44 -23.18
N PHE A 24 -3.21 7.37 -21.90
CA PHE A 24 -4.12 7.06 -20.80
C PHE A 24 -4.58 8.35 -20.13
N VAL A 25 -5.87 8.64 -20.18
CA VAL A 25 -6.47 9.82 -19.55
C VAL A 25 -7.75 9.46 -18.82
N PRO A 26 -8.07 10.11 -17.69
CA PRO A 26 -9.42 10.06 -17.13
C PRO A 26 -10.45 10.44 -18.21
N SER A 27 -11.56 9.70 -18.29
CA SER A 27 -12.61 9.91 -19.30
C SER A 27 -13.51 11.11 -19.01
N TRP A 28 -12.91 12.29 -18.83
CA TRP A 28 -13.63 13.56 -18.64
C TRP A 28 -14.06 14.11 -20.01
N SER A 29 -15.12 13.51 -20.56
CA SER A 29 -15.62 13.76 -21.91
C SER A 29 -16.08 15.21 -22.14
N GLU A 30 -16.38 15.94 -21.08
CA GLU A 30 -16.72 17.35 -21.10
C GLU A 30 -15.51 18.27 -21.32
N SER A 31 -14.30 17.80 -21.00
CA SER A 31 -13.08 18.61 -21.08
C SER A 31 -12.66 18.86 -22.53
N ALA A 32 -12.17 20.08 -22.80
CA ALA A 32 -11.74 20.46 -24.14
C ALA A 32 -10.58 19.58 -24.65
N ASP A 33 -9.62 19.26 -23.77
CA ASP A 33 -8.47 18.42 -24.13
C ASP A 33 -8.89 16.98 -24.49
N TYR A 34 -9.85 16.40 -23.78
CA TYR A 34 -10.38 15.07 -24.11
C TYR A 34 -11.00 15.06 -25.50
N LYS A 35 -11.91 16.02 -25.78
CA LYS A 35 -12.58 16.14 -27.08
C LYS A 35 -11.59 16.33 -28.22
N MET A 36 -10.53 17.10 -27.99
CA MET A 36 -9.48 17.29 -28.99
C MET A 36 -8.75 16.00 -29.34
N ILE A 37 -8.48 15.13 -28.36
CA ILE A 37 -7.88 13.82 -28.62
C ILE A 37 -8.88 12.92 -29.35
N GLU A 38 -10.11 12.84 -28.86
CA GLU A 38 -11.18 11.99 -29.39
C GLU A 38 -11.48 12.28 -30.87
N THR A 39 -11.46 13.56 -31.26
CA THR A 39 -11.71 14.01 -32.65
C THR A 39 -10.47 14.03 -33.54
N SER A 40 -9.32 13.55 -33.07
CA SER A 40 -8.09 13.51 -33.84
C SER A 40 -8.20 12.55 -35.04
N LEU A 41 -7.67 12.97 -36.19
CA LEU A 41 -7.51 12.10 -37.36
C LEU A 41 -6.52 10.96 -37.12
N HIS A 42 -5.65 11.09 -36.12
CA HIS A 42 -4.66 10.08 -35.79
C HIS A 42 -5.21 9.02 -34.83
N VAL A 43 -6.41 9.18 -34.25
CA VAL A 43 -7.02 8.13 -33.41
C VAL A 43 -7.38 6.94 -34.29
N THR A 44 -6.74 5.81 -34.02
CA THR A 44 -7.03 4.54 -34.69
C THR A 44 -7.84 3.58 -33.83
N ARG A 45 -7.69 3.68 -32.50
CA ARG A 45 -8.44 2.89 -31.53
C ARG A 45 -8.68 3.72 -30.28
N HIS A 46 -9.87 3.58 -29.71
CA HIS A 46 -10.22 4.06 -28.39
C HIS A 46 -10.75 2.89 -27.56
N VAL A 47 -10.20 2.71 -26.37
CA VAL A 47 -10.64 1.70 -25.41
C VAL A 47 -11.03 2.39 -24.12
N LEU A 48 -12.27 2.21 -23.69
CA LEU A 48 -12.75 2.65 -22.40
C LEU A 48 -12.55 1.55 -21.37
N LEU A 49 -11.81 1.84 -20.32
CA LEU A 49 -11.74 1.07 -19.09
C LEU A 49 -12.82 1.60 -18.14
N SER A 50 -13.97 0.94 -18.10
CA SER A 50 -15.06 1.26 -17.19
C SER A 50 -14.60 1.05 -15.75
N GLN A 51 -14.80 2.02 -14.87
CA GLN A 51 -14.54 1.87 -13.45
C GLN A 51 -15.35 0.70 -12.86
N ARG A 52 -16.57 0.50 -13.37
CA ARG A 52 -17.53 -0.49 -12.86
C ARG A 52 -17.27 -1.88 -13.41
N ASP A 53 -17.06 -1.98 -14.72
CA ASP A 53 -17.05 -3.27 -15.42
C ASP A 53 -15.62 -3.75 -15.73
N ASP A 54 -14.67 -2.82 -15.88
CA ASP A 54 -13.25 -3.09 -16.15
C ASP A 54 -12.38 -2.55 -15.00
N VAL A 55 -12.57 -3.10 -13.81
CA VAL A 55 -11.90 -2.64 -12.58
C VAL A 55 -10.38 -2.58 -12.77
N HIS A 56 -9.84 -1.37 -12.73
CA HIS A 56 -8.42 -1.09 -12.96
C HIS A 56 -7.85 -0.23 -11.82
N TYR A 57 -6.52 -0.09 -11.80
CA TYR A 57 -5.80 0.50 -10.69
C TYR A 57 -4.77 1.52 -11.17
N TYR A 58 -4.54 2.55 -10.35
CA TYR A 58 -3.44 3.48 -10.50
C TYR A 58 -2.37 3.22 -9.45
N ALA A 59 -1.11 3.32 -9.85
CA ALA A 59 -0.02 3.42 -8.88
C ALA A 59 -0.16 4.73 -8.08
N GLU A 60 0.13 4.68 -6.79
CA GLU A 60 0.15 5.89 -5.99
C GLU A 60 1.40 6.75 -6.28
N GLY A 61 1.21 8.05 -6.54
CA GLY A 61 2.32 8.97 -6.82
C GLY A 61 3.34 9.13 -5.68
N THR A 62 2.98 8.77 -4.44
CA THR A 62 3.87 8.82 -3.27
C THR A 62 4.49 7.46 -2.91
N GLN A 63 4.41 6.46 -3.81
CA GLN A 63 4.97 5.12 -3.57
C GLN A 63 6.43 5.14 -3.12
N HIS A 64 7.25 6.07 -3.62
CA HIS A 64 8.65 6.25 -3.24
C HIS A 64 8.87 6.63 -1.77
N ARG A 65 7.84 7.20 -1.10
CA ARG A 65 7.91 7.60 0.32
C ARG A 65 7.50 6.46 1.26
N ARG A 66 6.80 5.45 0.76
CA ARG A 66 6.31 4.34 1.57
C ARG A 66 7.36 3.23 1.59
N ARG A 67 7.79 2.84 2.79
CA ARG A 67 8.65 1.66 2.94
C ARG A 67 7.83 0.43 2.53
N SER A 68 8.45 -0.47 1.78
CA SER A 68 7.92 -1.76 1.33
C SER A 68 7.54 -2.73 2.47
N SER A 69 7.50 -2.27 3.73
CA SER A 69 7.18 -3.04 4.92
C SER A 69 5.69 -3.13 5.25
N ASN A 70 4.82 -2.38 4.57
CA ASN A 70 3.38 -2.63 4.68
C ASN A 70 3.07 -3.91 3.92
N ARG A 71 2.85 -4.99 4.67
CA ARG A 71 2.43 -6.32 4.17
C ARG A 71 1.07 -6.28 3.46
N ASP A 72 0.40 -5.13 3.47
CA ASP A 72 -0.91 -4.89 2.88
C ASP A 72 -0.80 -4.34 1.44
N GLY A 73 0.03 -4.96 0.59
CA GLY A 73 -0.06 -4.86 -0.89
C GLY A 73 -0.09 -3.45 -1.53
N GLY A 74 0.32 -2.40 -0.83
CA GLY A 74 -0.15 -1.03 -1.10
C GLY A 74 0.77 -0.20 -1.97
N GLY A 75 0.87 -0.53 -3.26
CA GLY A 75 1.40 0.37 -4.30
C GLY A 75 0.33 0.95 -5.21
N HIS A 76 -0.86 0.36 -5.23
CA HIS A 76 -1.92 0.64 -6.19
C HIS A 76 -3.24 0.94 -5.48
N ARG A 77 -4.03 1.83 -6.09
CA ARG A 77 -5.40 2.17 -5.65
C ARG A 77 -6.37 1.89 -6.79
N ILE A 78 -7.57 1.44 -6.46
CA ILE A 78 -8.66 1.28 -7.44
C ILE A 78 -8.92 2.64 -8.08
N ALA A 79 -9.13 2.66 -9.40
CA ALA A 79 -9.49 3.86 -10.12
C ALA A 79 -10.84 4.41 -9.64
N SER A 80 -10.94 5.74 -9.51
CA SER A 80 -12.15 6.41 -9.04
C SER A 80 -13.05 6.92 -10.17
N PHE A 81 -12.66 6.68 -11.42
CA PHE A 81 -13.32 7.15 -12.64
C PHE A 81 -12.94 6.24 -13.80
N ASP A 82 -13.69 6.33 -14.89
CA ASP A 82 -13.36 5.64 -16.13
C ASP A 82 -12.06 6.20 -16.73
N THR A 83 -11.29 5.33 -17.38
CA THR A 83 -10.05 5.70 -18.07
C THR A 83 -10.19 5.43 -19.56
N SER A 84 -9.91 6.44 -20.37
CA SER A 84 -9.83 6.29 -21.82
C SER A 84 -8.40 6.05 -22.23
N VAL A 85 -8.23 5.05 -23.09
CA VAL A 85 -6.96 4.70 -23.74
C VAL A 85 -7.08 5.00 -25.21
N PHE A 86 -6.39 6.04 -25.68
CA PHE A 86 -6.35 6.42 -27.08
C PHE A 86 -5.06 5.92 -27.72
N PHE A 87 -5.19 5.28 -28.87
CA PHE A 87 -4.07 4.92 -29.73
C PHE A 87 -4.03 5.91 -30.88
N LEU A 88 -2.98 6.73 -30.90
CA LEU A 88 -2.73 7.75 -31.92
C LEU A 88 -1.62 7.25 -32.82
N GLN A 89 -1.89 6.95 -34.08
CA GLN A 89 -0.93 6.39 -35.03
C GLN A 89 -0.88 7.23 -36.32
N ASN A 90 0.33 7.47 -36.82
CA ASN A 90 0.51 7.94 -38.19
C ASN A 90 0.42 6.76 -39.19
N GLU A 91 0.52 7.03 -40.50
CA GLU A 91 0.31 5.99 -41.51
C GLU A 91 1.32 4.84 -41.40
N ALA A 92 2.61 5.17 -41.32
CA ALA A 92 3.67 4.19 -41.15
C ALA A 92 3.50 3.34 -39.86
N ALA A 93 2.98 3.91 -38.77
CA ALA A 93 2.73 3.16 -37.55
C ALA A 93 1.54 2.20 -37.68
N ARG A 94 0.50 2.56 -38.44
CA ARG A 94 -0.65 1.67 -38.71
C ARG A 94 -0.22 0.40 -39.47
N GLU A 95 0.73 0.54 -40.39
CA GLU A 95 1.29 -0.60 -41.12
C GLU A 95 2.21 -1.45 -40.23
N ARG A 96 3.04 -0.81 -39.40
CA ARG A 96 4.03 -1.51 -38.56
C ARG A 96 3.41 -2.19 -37.34
N TRP A 97 2.43 -1.55 -36.71
CA TRP A 97 1.74 -2.03 -35.51
C TRP A 97 0.22 -1.95 -35.71
N PRO A 98 -0.33 -2.78 -36.62
CA PRO A 98 -1.77 -2.78 -36.88
C PRO A 98 -2.51 -3.23 -35.62
N LEU A 99 -3.48 -2.43 -35.20
CA LEU A 99 -4.34 -2.77 -34.06
C LEU A 99 -5.45 -3.71 -34.52
N ARG A 100 -5.63 -4.79 -33.78
CA ARG A 100 -6.65 -5.82 -34.01
C ARG A 100 -7.88 -5.54 -33.17
N ASP A 101 -9.00 -6.11 -33.56
CA ASP A 101 -10.25 -5.96 -32.81
C ASP A 101 -10.17 -6.56 -31.40
N ASP A 102 -9.37 -7.60 -31.22
CA ASP A 102 -9.18 -8.28 -29.93
C ASP A 102 -8.26 -7.49 -28.97
N ASP A 103 -7.48 -6.53 -29.46
CA ASP A 103 -6.49 -5.82 -28.64
C ASP A 103 -7.17 -5.05 -27.49
N GLY A 104 -8.39 -4.56 -27.70
CA GLY A 104 -9.17 -3.91 -26.64
C GLY A 104 -9.55 -4.86 -25.51
N ILE A 105 -9.84 -6.13 -25.84
CA ILE A 105 -10.18 -7.18 -24.85
C ILE A 105 -8.92 -7.57 -24.08
N ILE A 106 -7.81 -7.78 -24.79
CA ILE A 106 -6.51 -8.11 -24.19
C ILE A 106 -6.06 -6.98 -23.25
N LEU A 107 -6.21 -5.72 -23.68
CA LEU A 107 -5.88 -4.56 -22.86
C LEU A 107 -6.73 -4.52 -21.59
N LYS A 108 -8.06 -4.63 -21.70
CA LYS A 108 -8.95 -4.68 -20.53
C LYS A 108 -8.55 -5.80 -19.57
N ALA A 109 -8.27 -7.00 -20.09
CA ALA A 109 -7.81 -8.12 -19.27
C ALA A 109 -6.47 -7.87 -18.58
N ALA A 110 -5.52 -7.18 -19.23
CA ALA A 110 -4.23 -6.82 -18.65
C ALA A 110 -4.34 -5.78 -17.53
N PHE A 111 -5.38 -4.93 -17.56
CA PHE A 111 -5.66 -3.94 -16.52
C PHE A 111 -6.46 -4.50 -15.35
N SER A 112 -7.20 -5.59 -15.56
CA SER A 112 -7.80 -6.35 -14.49
C SER A 112 -6.70 -6.98 -13.63
N MET A 113 -6.57 -6.55 -12.37
CA MET A 113 -5.85 -7.34 -11.36
C MET A 113 -6.68 -8.59 -11.04
N ASN A 114 -6.85 -9.48 -12.01
CA ASN A 114 -7.09 -10.87 -11.71
C ASN A 114 -5.75 -11.38 -11.20
N SER A 115 -5.70 -11.65 -9.91
CA SER A 115 -4.54 -12.23 -9.24
C SER A 115 -3.86 -13.22 -10.17
N ILE A 116 -2.61 -12.96 -10.54
CA ILE A 116 -1.65 -14.04 -10.80
C ILE A 116 -1.44 -14.71 -9.43
N GLU A 117 -2.47 -15.40 -8.96
CA GLU A 117 -2.47 -16.36 -7.88
C GLU A 117 -3.05 -17.62 -8.52
N GLY A 118 -2.14 -18.41 -9.08
CA GLY A 118 -2.47 -19.66 -9.74
C GLY A 118 -1.31 -20.63 -9.88
N GLU A 119 -0.06 -20.16 -9.89
CA GLU A 119 1.13 -21.02 -9.85
C GLU A 119 2.24 -20.30 -9.06
N GLY A 120 2.40 -20.66 -7.78
CA GLY A 120 3.67 -20.49 -7.07
C GLY A 120 3.87 -19.27 -6.18
N PHE A 121 3.01 -19.04 -5.18
CA PHE A 121 3.50 -18.49 -3.90
C PHE A 121 2.99 -19.36 -2.76
N ARG A 122 3.92 -20.09 -2.14
CA ARG A 122 3.68 -21.00 -1.02
C ARG A 122 2.81 -20.30 0.03
N GLU A 123 1.67 -20.90 0.37
CA GLU A 123 1.04 -20.67 1.67
C GLU A 123 2.01 -21.13 2.77
N CYS A 124 2.95 -20.26 3.15
CA CYS A 124 3.74 -20.40 4.36
C CYS A 124 3.35 -19.24 5.26
N GLY A 125 2.30 -19.42 6.06
CA GLY A 125 1.96 -18.41 7.06
C GLY A 125 0.71 -18.63 7.90
N LYS A 126 -0.23 -19.50 7.51
CA LYS A 126 -1.42 -19.79 8.34
C LYS A 126 -1.20 -20.93 9.33
N ASP A 127 -0.33 -21.89 9.00
CA ASP A 127 0.03 -22.97 9.94
C ASP A 127 0.96 -22.52 11.06
N ASP A 128 1.72 -21.44 10.86
CA ASP A 128 2.73 -20.99 11.82
C ASP A 128 2.10 -20.28 13.03
N LEU A 129 0.95 -19.60 12.84
CA LEU A 129 0.17 -19.02 13.92
C LEU A 129 -0.61 -20.08 14.72
N ARG A 130 -1.09 -21.14 14.06
CA ARG A 130 -1.77 -22.25 14.74
C ARG A 130 -0.78 -23.12 15.53
N ARG A 131 0.42 -23.37 14.99
CA ARG A 131 1.53 -24.04 15.73
C ARG A 131 2.05 -23.20 16.91
N LYS A 132 2.19 -21.88 16.76
CA LYS A 132 2.63 -21.01 17.87
C LYS A 132 1.59 -20.87 19.00
N LYS A 133 0.29 -20.98 18.69
CA LYS A 133 -0.78 -21.02 19.70
C LYS A 133 -0.78 -22.33 20.49
N ILE A 134 -0.70 -23.48 19.80
CA ILE A 134 -0.63 -24.81 20.44
C ILE A 134 0.65 -24.96 21.31
N ALA A 135 1.77 -24.36 20.89
CA ALA A 135 3.02 -24.40 21.67
C ALA A 135 3.00 -23.52 22.94
N ARG A 136 2.23 -22.42 22.96
CA ARG A 136 2.03 -21.63 24.19
C ARG A 136 1.14 -22.35 25.19
N ASP A 137 0.06 -22.98 24.73
CA ASP A 137 -0.89 -23.64 25.62
C ASP A 137 -0.25 -24.89 26.29
N ARG A 138 0.61 -25.63 25.58
CA ARG A 138 1.38 -26.74 26.19
C ARG A 138 2.41 -26.30 27.23
N LYS A 139 2.98 -25.09 27.12
CA LYS A 139 3.99 -24.59 28.07
C LYS A 139 3.33 -24.10 29.39
N VAL A 140 2.08 -23.65 29.32
CA VAL A 140 1.28 -23.27 30.49
C VAL A 140 0.86 -24.51 31.30
N GLU A 141 0.51 -25.62 30.64
CA GLU A 141 0.21 -26.89 31.33
C GLU A 141 1.44 -27.50 32.02
N THR A 142 2.62 -27.46 31.39
CA THR A 142 3.84 -28.01 32.01
C THR A 142 4.34 -27.18 33.19
N MET A 143 4.19 -25.84 33.18
CA MET A 143 4.54 -25.02 34.36
C MET A 143 3.52 -25.12 35.50
N SER A 144 2.24 -25.35 35.20
CA SER A 144 1.21 -25.64 36.21
C SER A 144 1.43 -26.99 36.90
N ALA A 145 1.88 -28.02 36.16
CA ALA A 145 2.19 -29.34 36.72
C ALA A 145 3.46 -29.35 37.59
N VAL A 146 4.51 -28.61 37.20
CA VAL A 146 5.74 -28.49 38.00
C VAL A 146 5.51 -27.68 39.28
N SER A 147 4.64 -26.67 39.26
CA SER A 147 4.31 -25.89 40.46
C SER A 147 3.43 -26.65 41.46
N ARG A 148 2.64 -27.63 41.03
CA ARG A 148 1.85 -28.47 41.95
C ARG A 148 2.71 -29.53 42.65
N ARG A 149 3.73 -30.05 41.98
CA ARG A 149 4.63 -31.06 42.55
C ARG A 149 5.54 -30.53 43.67
N TRP A 150 5.80 -29.23 43.72
CA TRP A 150 6.60 -28.61 44.80
C TRP A 150 5.77 -28.22 46.04
N ASN A 151 4.44 -28.19 45.96
CA ASN A 151 3.57 -27.88 47.10
C ASN A 151 3.08 -29.12 47.88
N GLU A 152 3.38 -30.34 47.43
CA GLU A 152 3.02 -31.58 48.14
C GLU A 152 4.13 -32.12 49.06
N ILE A 153 5.31 -31.49 49.10
CA ILE A 153 6.45 -31.96 49.90
C ILE A 153 6.61 -31.18 51.22
N SER A 154 5.77 -30.17 51.49
CA SER A 154 5.81 -29.42 52.75
C SER A 154 4.44 -29.25 53.38
N ASN A 155 4.01 -30.25 54.16
CA ASN A 155 3.74 -30.05 55.59
C ASN A 155 3.26 -31.34 56.29
N PRO A 156 3.84 -31.68 57.46
CA PRO A 156 3.33 -32.72 58.32
C PRO A 156 2.09 -32.27 59.11
N VAL A 157 1.18 -33.23 59.25
CA VAL A 157 0.16 -33.44 60.30
C VAL A 157 0.15 -32.42 61.46
N SER A 158 -0.99 -31.72 61.63
CA SER A 158 -1.58 -31.57 62.96
C SER A 158 -3.10 -31.36 62.90
N LEU A 159 -3.77 -32.10 63.77
CA LEU A 159 -5.19 -32.04 64.11
C LEU A 159 -5.48 -30.77 64.93
N SER A 160 -6.61 -30.12 64.70
CA SER A 160 -7.63 -29.89 65.74
C SER A 160 -8.73 -28.92 65.28
N ALA A 161 -9.89 -29.15 65.88
CA ALA A 161 -11.18 -28.58 65.58
C ALA A 161 -11.33 -27.11 66.00
N LYS A 162 -12.20 -26.38 65.31
CA LYS A 162 -13.50 -25.91 65.83
C LYS A 162 -14.13 -24.91 64.86
N ARG A 163 -15.29 -25.30 64.32
CA ARG A 163 -16.21 -24.45 63.57
C ARG A 163 -16.88 -23.45 64.53
N GLY A 164 -16.67 -22.16 64.29
CA GLY A 164 -17.37 -21.06 64.95
C GLY A 164 -17.98 -20.13 63.92
N ARG A 165 -19.31 -20.13 63.84
CA ARG A 165 -20.15 -19.15 63.12
C ARG A 165 -19.78 -17.72 63.53
N ARG A 166 -19.75 -16.78 62.57
CA ARG A 166 -20.35 -15.43 62.71
C ARG A 166 -20.51 -14.72 61.37
N LYS A 167 -21.51 -13.85 61.35
CA LYS A 167 -22.18 -13.19 60.22
C LYS A 167 -21.47 -11.88 59.81
N ALA A 168 -21.67 -11.55 58.52
CA ALA A 168 -22.10 -10.26 57.98
C ALA A 168 -21.13 -9.05 57.85
N LYS A 169 -21.27 -8.45 56.65
CA LYS A 169 -21.34 -7.01 56.29
C LYS A 169 -20.05 -6.19 56.13
N GLY A 170 -20.07 -5.38 55.07
CA GLY A 170 -19.27 -4.15 54.88
C GLY A 170 -18.17 -4.34 53.84
N ALA A 171 -18.32 -3.90 52.59
CA ALA A 171 -18.31 -2.52 52.07
C ALA A 171 -16.89 -1.99 51.76
N ARG A 172 -16.68 -1.74 50.45
CA ARG A 172 -15.90 -0.68 49.78
C ARG A 172 -14.63 -0.12 50.44
N THR A 173 -13.54 -0.11 49.67
CA THR A 173 -12.70 1.08 49.32
C THR A 173 -11.72 0.61 48.22
N GLU A 174 -11.64 1.32 47.07
CA GLU A 174 -10.57 2.29 46.72
C GLU A 174 -9.19 1.61 46.61
N SER A 175 -8.26 1.92 45.72
CA SER A 175 -8.07 2.91 44.65
C SER A 175 -6.66 2.59 44.09
N GLU A 176 -6.20 3.39 43.12
CA GLU A 176 -4.79 3.50 42.68
C GLU A 176 -4.28 2.38 41.73
N SER A 177 -3.55 2.67 40.66
CA SER A 177 -2.96 3.91 40.19
C SER A 177 -2.58 3.79 38.71
N PHE A 178 -2.82 4.88 37.98
CA PHE A 178 -2.13 5.31 36.77
C PHE A 178 -0.61 5.04 36.78
N ARG A 179 -0.07 4.61 35.63
CA ARG A 179 1.13 5.22 35.03
C ARG A 179 1.15 4.92 33.53
N GLY A 180 0.75 5.93 32.75
CA GLY A 180 0.90 5.94 31.29
C GLY A 180 2.34 6.23 30.86
N SER A 181 2.65 5.87 29.61
CA SER A 181 3.74 6.48 28.87
C SER A 181 3.31 6.67 27.41
N ILE A 182 2.76 7.84 27.14
CA ILE A 182 2.46 8.33 25.79
C ILE A 182 3.77 8.92 25.26
N LYS A 183 4.39 8.27 24.27
CA LYS A 183 5.53 8.84 23.54
C LYS A 183 4.98 9.76 22.45
N THR A 184 4.84 11.05 22.78
CA THR A 184 4.67 12.13 21.81
C THR A 184 5.91 12.24 20.94
N LYS A 185 5.78 11.96 19.64
CA LYS A 185 6.83 12.31 18.67
C LYS A 185 6.76 13.80 18.39
N LYS A 186 7.84 14.48 18.77
CA LYS A 186 8.11 15.90 18.64
C LYS A 186 8.02 16.32 17.17
N LEU A 187 7.09 17.21 16.85
CA LEU A 187 7.11 17.99 15.61
C LEU A 187 8.30 18.97 15.70
N MET A 188 9.24 18.85 14.76
CA MET A 188 10.42 19.70 14.67
C MET A 188 9.99 21.01 13.98
N ILE A 189 9.98 22.10 14.75
CA ILE A 189 9.83 23.48 14.26
C ILE A 189 11.15 24.17 14.55
N GLY A 190 11.91 24.53 13.51
CA GLY A 190 13.11 25.35 13.64
C GLY A 190 14.01 25.27 12.41
N GLY A 191 14.16 26.39 11.70
CA GLY A 191 14.94 26.52 10.45
C GLY A 191 16.47 26.33 10.56
N GLN A 192 16.98 25.87 11.70
CA GLN A 192 18.41 25.60 11.88
C GLN A 192 18.82 24.22 11.30
N ASP A 193 17.89 23.26 11.24
CA ASP A 193 18.19 21.90 10.75
C ASP A 193 18.24 21.81 9.22
N GLU A 194 17.61 22.74 8.50
CA GLU A 194 17.67 22.81 7.03
C GLU A 194 19.10 23.12 6.55
N LEU A 195 19.83 23.97 7.29
CA LEU A 195 21.22 24.30 6.98
C LEU A 195 22.14 23.10 7.17
N ASN A 196 21.88 22.26 8.19
CA ASN A 196 22.65 21.04 8.41
C ASN A 196 22.41 20.00 7.30
N ILE A 197 21.20 19.93 6.75
CA ILE A 197 20.88 19.05 5.60
C ILE A 197 21.62 19.54 4.35
N LEU A 198 21.61 20.84 4.07
CA LEU A 198 22.27 21.42 2.89
C LEU A 198 23.82 21.29 2.96
N VAL A 199 24.40 21.43 4.15
CA VAL A 199 25.83 21.17 4.39
C VAL A 199 26.16 19.69 4.23
N SER A 200 25.31 18.77 4.71
CA SER A 200 25.51 17.33 4.52
C SER A 200 25.40 16.88 3.06
N MET A 201 24.72 17.65 2.21
CA MET A 201 24.58 17.37 0.77
C MET A 201 25.70 17.98 -0.08
N GLY A 202 26.67 18.67 0.54
CA GLY A 202 27.78 19.31 -0.19
C GLY A 202 27.35 20.47 -1.08
N ILE A 203 26.19 21.07 -0.80
CA ILE A 203 25.66 22.22 -1.56
C ILE A 203 26.25 23.54 -1.03
N LEU A 204 26.67 23.55 0.24
CA LEU A 204 27.33 24.69 0.86
C LEU A 204 28.74 24.27 1.28
N ASP A 205 29.75 24.81 0.59
CA ASP A 205 31.14 24.74 1.03
C ASP A 205 31.29 25.60 2.29
N GLY A 206 31.82 25.00 3.36
CA GLY A 206 31.68 25.48 4.72
C GLY A 206 32.30 26.85 5.01
N GLU A 207 31.63 27.62 5.86
CA GLU A 207 32.12 28.05 7.19
C GLU A 207 30.98 28.80 7.89
N LEU A 208 30.45 28.25 9.00
CA LEU A 208 29.52 28.99 9.84
C LEU A 208 30.31 30.00 10.69
N PRO A 209 29.92 31.30 10.72
CA PRO A 209 30.62 32.29 11.52
C PRO A 209 30.49 31.96 13.01
N LYS A 210 31.62 31.87 13.69
CA LYS A 210 31.68 31.73 15.16
C LYS A 210 31.10 33.00 15.79
N ARG A 211 30.15 32.81 16.72
CA ARG A 211 29.62 33.91 17.55
C ARG A 211 30.74 34.54 18.37
N ILE A 212 30.75 35.87 18.41
CA ILE A 212 31.41 36.69 19.43
C ILE A 212 30.54 36.69 20.68
#